data_AF-Q0GE92-F1
#
_entry.id   AF-Q0GE92-F1
#
_cell.length_a   1.000
_cell.length_b   1.000
_cell.length_c   1.000
_cell.angle_alpha   90.00
_cell.angle_beta   90.00
_cell.angle_gamma   90.00
#
_symmetry.space_group_name_H-M   'P 1'
#
loop_
_entity.id
_entity.type
_entity.pdbx_description
1 polymer ?
#
loop_
_entity_poly.entity_id
_entity_poly.type
_entity_poly.pdbx_seq_one_letter_code
_entity_poly.pdbx_strand_id
1 'polypeptide(L)' 'TIHGLWPSNYSNPTKPSNCNGSQYDDRKVYPDLRSDLKRSWPDVESGNDTKFWEGEWNKHGS' A
#
# COMPACT_ATOMS: atom_id res chain seq x y z
N THR A 1 -12.70 -2.08 5.09
CA THR A 1 -11.26 -2.41 5.24
C THR A 1 -10.45 -1.19 4.89
N ILE A 2 -9.15 -1.18 5.14
CA ILE A 2 -8.26 -0.09 4.73
C ILE A 2 -8.16 -0.11 3.20
N HIS A 3 -8.30 1.05 2.56
CA HIS A 3 -7.98 1.17 1.13
C HIS A 3 -6.49 1.50 0.96
N GLY A 4 -6.03 2.56 1.64
CA GLY A 4 -4.63 2.93 1.65
C GLY A 4 -4.32 4.07 2.59
N LEU A 5 -3.03 4.31 2.78
CA LEU A 5 -2.50 5.49 3.47
C LEU A 5 -1.78 6.34 2.42
N TRP A 6 -2.34 7.52 2.14
CA TRP A 6 -1.87 8.35 1.04
C TRP A 6 -1.25 9.65 1.56
N PRO A 7 0.02 9.94 1.25
CA PRO A 7 0.61 11.23 1.54
C PRO A 7 -0.13 12.35 0.79
N SER A 8 -0.29 13.49 1.44
CA SER A 8 -1.00 14.64 0.87
C SER A 8 -0.16 15.90 0.96
N ASN A 9 -0.14 16.69 -0.11
CA ASN A 9 0.39 18.04 -0.14
C ASN A 9 -0.80 19.03 -0.05
N TYR A 10 -0.77 19.93 0.93
CA TYR A 10 -1.83 20.92 1.13
C TYR A 10 -2.14 21.72 -0.14
N SER A 11 -1.11 22.10 -0.90
CA SER A 11 -1.24 22.89 -2.12
C SER A 11 -1.69 22.07 -3.33
N ASN A 12 -1.53 20.75 -3.29
CA ASN A 12 -2.02 19.84 -4.32
C ASN A 12 -2.46 18.51 -3.69
N PRO A 13 -3.76 18.36 -3.38
CA PRO A 13 -4.27 17.21 -2.65
C PRO A 13 -4.06 15.85 -3.35
N THR A 14 -3.83 15.86 -4.67
CA THR A 14 -3.56 14.64 -5.47
C THR A 14 -2.09 14.24 -5.53
N LYS A 15 -1.22 15.01 -4.87
CA LYS A 15 0.22 14.78 -4.80
C LYS A 15 0.66 14.63 -3.34
N PRO A 16 1.75 13.88 -3.08
CA PRO A 16 2.55 13.14 -4.04
C PRO A 16 1.94 11.76 -4.40
N SER A 17 2.32 11.24 -5.57
CA SER A 17 1.97 9.89 -6.04
C SER A 17 3.00 9.44 -7.09
N ASN A 18 3.30 8.14 -7.12
CA ASN A 18 4.33 7.51 -7.96
C ASN A 18 5.71 8.15 -7.77
N CYS A 19 6.15 8.27 -6.51
CA CYS A 19 7.47 8.79 -6.19
C CYS A 19 8.57 7.82 -6.63
N ASN A 20 9.78 8.34 -6.86
CA ASN A 20 10.94 7.52 -7.18
C ASN A 20 11.58 6.94 -5.90
N GLY A 21 10.85 6.05 -5.24
CA GLY A 21 11.24 5.40 -3.99
C GLY A 21 11.57 3.91 -4.16
N SER A 22 11.81 3.22 -3.05
CA SER A 22 12.00 1.77 -3.05
C SER A 22 10.73 1.07 -3.50
N GLN A 23 10.83 0.17 -4.48
CA GLN A 23 9.70 -0.68 -4.89
C GLN A 23 9.29 -1.63 -3.76
N TYR A 24 8.02 -2.06 -3.82
CA TYR A 24 7.48 -3.06 -2.90
C TYR A 24 8.33 -4.33 -2.94
N ASP A 25 8.61 -4.87 -1.76
CA ASP A 25 9.29 -6.14 -1.60
C ASP A 25 8.54 -6.94 -0.53
N ASP A 26 7.83 -7.96 -0.96
CA ASP A 26 7.03 -8.82 -0.10
C ASP A 26 7.85 -9.42 1.05
N ARG A 27 9.16 -9.61 0.86
CA ARG A 27 10.08 -10.12 1.90
C ARG A 27 10.29 -9.14 3.05
N LYS A 28 10.01 -7.85 2.84
CA LYS A 28 10.08 -6.81 3.88
C LYS A 28 8.78 -6.73 4.71
N VAL A 29 7.73 -7.43 4.30
CA VAL A 29 6.51 -7.53 5.11
C VAL A 29 6.73 -8.57 6.20
N TYR A 30 6.95 -8.08 7.43
CA TYR A 30 7.18 -8.91 8.60
C TYR A 30 6.09 -9.98 8.76
N PRO A 31 6.44 -11.23 9.12
CA PRO A 31 5.47 -12.32 9.26
C PRO A 31 4.29 -11.99 10.17
N ASP A 32 4.56 -11.35 11.30
CA ASP A 32 3.52 -10.98 12.29
C ASP A 32 2.53 -9.97 11.70
N LEU A 33 3.05 -8.98 10.95
CA LEU A 33 2.25 -7.95 10.29
C LEU A 33 1.36 -8.52 9.17
N ARG A 34 1.77 -9.60 8.50
CA ARG A 34 0.96 -10.18 7.42
C ARG A 34 -0.41 -10.64 7.88
N SER A 35 -0.51 -11.18 9.10
CA SER A 35 -1.79 -11.62 9.65
C SER A 35 -2.75 -10.44 9.86
N ASP A 36 -2.23 -9.31 10.34
CA ASP A 36 -2.99 -8.08 10.53
C ASP A 36 -3.37 -7.41 9.21
N LEU A 37 -2.47 -7.43 8.21
CA LEU A 37 -2.74 -6.91 6.87
C LEU A 37 -3.83 -7.70 6.17
N LYS A 38 -3.81 -9.04 6.21
CA LYS A 38 -4.88 -9.87 5.64
C LYS A 38 -6.26 -9.58 6.24
N ARG A 39 -6.32 -9.24 7.53
CA ARG A 39 -7.57 -8.91 8.22
C ARG A 39 -8.03 -7.47 7.93
N SER A 40 -7.10 -6.52 8.00
CA SER A 40 -7.43 -5.10 8.06
C SER A 40 -7.32 -4.40 6.71
N TRP A 41 -6.44 -4.90 5.84
CA TRP A 41 -6.09 -4.36 4.53
C TRP A 41 -6.16 -5.42 3.40
N PRO A 42 -7.21 -6.25 3.29
CA PRO A 42 -7.36 -7.22 2.20
C PRO A 42 -7.73 -6.55 0.87
N ASP A 43 -7.43 -7.25 -0.22
CA ASP A 43 -8.02 -6.99 -1.53
C ASP A 43 -9.46 -7.55 -1.58
N VAL A 44 -10.41 -6.65 -1.63
CA VAL A 44 -11.85 -6.98 -1.66
C VAL A 44 -12.41 -7.15 -3.06
N GLU A 45 -11.64 -6.82 -4.11
CA GLU A 45 -12.09 -6.89 -5.50
C GLU A 45 -11.62 -8.17 -6.18
N SER A 46 -10.30 -8.45 -6.15
CA SER A 46 -9.72 -9.60 -6.85
C SER A 46 -9.27 -10.73 -5.91
N GLY A 47 -9.25 -10.46 -4.59
CA GLY A 47 -8.80 -11.41 -3.58
C GLY A 47 -7.29 -11.65 -3.56
N ASN A 48 -6.51 -10.81 -4.25
CA ASN A 48 -5.05 -10.88 -4.28
C ASN A 48 -4.43 -9.76 -3.45
N ASP A 49 -4.37 -10.00 -2.14
CA ASP A 49 -3.85 -9.05 -1.15
C ASP A 49 -2.44 -8.54 -1.51
N THR A 50 -1.52 -9.43 -1.91
CA THR A 50 -0.14 -9.03 -2.22
C THR A 50 -0.07 -8.06 -3.39
N LYS A 51 -0.84 -8.31 -4.45
CA LYS A 51 -0.89 -7.42 -5.62
C LYS A 51 -1.47 -6.05 -5.25
N PHE A 52 -2.45 -6.04 -4.36
CA PHE A 52 -3.03 -4.80 -3.86
C PHE A 52 -2.05 -4.01 -2.99
N TRP A 53 -1.37 -4.66 -2.04
CA TRP A 53 -0.34 -4.01 -1.20
C TRP A 53 0.81 -3.45 -2.05
N GLU A 54 1.24 -4.19 -3.07
CA GLU A 54 2.24 -3.73 -4.03
C GLU A 54 1.81 -2.44 -4.75
N GLY A 55 0.57 -2.41 -5.25
CA GLY A 55 0.02 -1.24 -5.94
C GLY A 55 -0.04 -0.01 -5.04
N GLU A 56 -0.55 -0.18 -3.81
CA GLU A 56 -0.64 0.90 -2.84
C GLU A 56 0.74 1.41 -2.40
N TRP A 57 1.69 0.52 -2.14
CA TRP A 57 3.05 0.91 -1.80
C TRP A 57 3.74 1.65 -2.95
N ASN A 58 3.74 1.09 -4.15
CA ASN A 58 4.46 1.68 -5.28
C ASN A 58 3.88 3.06 -5.67
N LYS A 59 2.56 3.23 -5.55
CA LYS A 59 1.88 4.48 -5.92
C LYS A 59 1.87 5.52 -4.80
N HIS A 60 1.76 5.11 -3.54
CA HIS A 60 1.50 6.01 -2.41
C HIS A 60 2.50 5.89 -1.26
N GLY A 61 3.11 4.72 -1.04
CA GLY A 61 4.09 4.51 0.04
C GLY A 61 5.54 4.87 -0.32
N SER A 62 5.82 5.16 -1.60
CA SER A 62 7.15 5.46 -2.14
C SER A 62 7.63 6.89 -1.94
#